data_AF-A0A2D0N0Y8-F1
#
_entry.id   AF-A0A2D0N0Y8-F1
#
_cell.length_a   1.000
_cell.length_b   1.000
_cell.length_c   1.000
_cell.angle_alpha   90.00
_cell.angle_beta   90.00
_cell.angle_gamma   90.00
#
_symmetry.space_group_name_H-M   'P 1'
#
loop_
_entity.id
_entity.type
_entity.pdbx_description
1 polymer ?
#
loop_
_entity_poly.entity_id
_entity_poly.type
_entity_poly.pdbx_seq_one_letter_code
_entity_poly.pdbx_strand_id
1 'polypeptide(L)'
;MKVLLLLKALHVVGFVSWFAGQFYLVRIFVNHAEAFDKPAAERSVLAPYFTGMEWRVYKIILTPAMVITWVAGLGMLGLGLWSDGVPNYFAMGTPGWMHLKLLLLVLLSGYHGWCKTIIPKLETGASPYSPWQFRLLNEVPTLFLVAIAFIAVLGKSGQLNYLYLVLGVGLFAGMIYRGARAYAKRRAREA
;
A
#
# COMPACT_ATOMS: atom_id res chain seq x y z
N MET A 1 29.52 3.68 -6.48
CA MET A 1 28.47 3.98 -7.50
C MET A 1 27.65 2.76 -7.95
N LYS A 2 28.27 1.62 -8.34
CA LYS A 2 27.53 0.41 -8.80
C LYS A 2 26.52 -0.14 -7.77
N VAL A 3 26.91 -0.23 -6.50
CA VAL A 3 26.04 -0.74 -5.41
C VAL A 3 24.82 0.15 -5.18
N LEU A 4 24.98 1.49 -5.20
CA LEU A 4 23.88 2.42 -5.03
C LEU A 4 22.80 2.25 -6.11
N LEU A 5 23.21 2.06 -7.37
CA LEU A 5 22.28 1.84 -8.48
C LEU A 5 21.54 0.50 -8.35
N LEU A 6 22.24 -0.55 -7.90
CA LEU A 6 21.63 -1.85 -7.63
C LEU A 6 20.57 -1.74 -6.52
N LEU A 7 20.92 -1.12 -5.40
CA LEU A 7 19.95 -0.90 -4.30
C LEU A 7 18.77 -0.06 -4.77
N LYS A 8 19.01 0.98 -5.57
CA LYS A 8 17.93 1.79 -6.14
C LYS A 8 17.00 0.97 -7.03
N ALA A 9 17.56 0.12 -7.89
CA ALA A 9 16.77 -0.76 -8.77
C ALA A 9 15.95 -1.78 -7.95
N LEU A 10 16.59 -2.45 -6.98
CA LEU A 10 15.90 -3.38 -6.08
C LEU A 10 14.80 -2.68 -5.27
N HIS A 11 15.06 -1.47 -4.77
CA HIS A 11 14.07 -0.68 -4.05
C HIS A 11 12.85 -0.37 -4.92
N VAL A 12 13.04 0.02 -6.19
CA VAL A 12 11.93 0.27 -7.12
C VAL A 12 11.15 -1.00 -7.42
N VAL A 13 11.84 -2.12 -7.70
CA VAL A 13 11.19 -3.42 -7.96
C VAL A 13 10.37 -3.88 -6.75
N GLY A 14 10.95 -3.80 -5.55
CA GLY A 14 10.27 -4.10 -4.30
C GLY A 14 9.07 -3.19 -4.08
N PHE A 15 9.22 -1.88 -4.26
CA PHE A 15 8.18 -0.89 -4.04
C PHE A 15 6.97 -1.15 -4.96
N VAL A 16 7.22 -1.32 -6.27
CA VAL A 16 6.15 -1.58 -7.24
C VAL A 16 5.45 -2.91 -6.93
N SER A 17 6.22 -3.97 -6.69
CA SER A 17 5.67 -5.29 -6.35
C SER A 17 4.86 -5.28 -5.06
N TRP A 18 5.28 -4.49 -4.07
CA TRP A 18 4.60 -4.39 -2.79
C TRP A 18 3.25 -3.67 -2.91
N PHE A 19 3.20 -2.53 -3.61
CA PHE A 19 1.94 -1.83 -3.87
C PHE A 19 1.00 -2.64 -4.76
N ALA A 20 1.51 -3.28 -5.82
CA ALA A 20 0.71 -4.16 -6.67
C ALA A 20 0.08 -5.31 -5.84
N GLY A 21 0.86 -5.93 -4.96
CA GLY A 21 0.37 -6.93 -4.04
C GLY A 21 -0.70 -6.39 -3.07
N GLN A 22 -0.51 -5.20 -2.51
CA GLN A 22 -1.50 -4.58 -1.61
C GLN A 22 -2.85 -4.33 -2.30
N PHE A 23 -2.83 -3.74 -3.50
CA PHE A 23 -4.07 -3.54 -4.28
C PHE A 23 -4.76 -4.87 -4.56
N TYR A 24 -3.98 -5.91 -4.89
CA TYR A 24 -4.53 -7.22 -5.19
C TYR A 24 -5.10 -7.91 -3.94
N LEU A 25 -4.42 -7.85 -2.81
CA LEU A 25 -4.84 -8.49 -1.56
C LEU A 25 -6.17 -7.92 -1.06
N VAL A 26 -6.28 -6.59 -0.98
CA VAL A 26 -7.51 -5.97 -0.45
C VAL A 26 -8.67 -6.15 -1.43
N ARG A 27 -8.39 -6.22 -2.74
CA ARG A 27 -9.39 -6.60 -3.73
C ARG A 27 -9.90 -8.04 -3.52
N ILE A 28 -9.04 -8.97 -3.13
CA ILE A 28 -9.48 -10.32 -2.76
C ILE A 28 -10.37 -10.27 -1.51
N PHE A 29 -10.04 -9.46 -0.49
CA PHE A 29 -10.90 -9.31 0.69
C PHE A 29 -12.32 -8.85 0.34
N VAL A 30 -12.47 -7.91 -0.61
CA VAL A 30 -13.79 -7.51 -1.11
C VAL A 30 -14.55 -8.71 -1.67
N ASN A 31 -13.91 -9.48 -2.55
CA ASN A 31 -14.55 -10.63 -3.20
C ASN A 31 -14.87 -11.76 -2.21
N HIS A 32 -14.00 -11.98 -1.23
CA HIS A 32 -14.20 -12.96 -0.17
C HIS A 32 -15.39 -12.56 0.72
N ALA A 33 -15.48 -11.28 1.11
CA ALA A 33 -16.63 -10.78 1.85
C ALA A 33 -17.95 -10.93 1.05
N GLU A 34 -17.92 -10.66 -0.26
CA GLU A 34 -19.10 -10.86 -1.14
C GLU A 34 -19.48 -12.34 -1.30
N ALA A 35 -18.54 -13.27 -1.14
CA ALA A 35 -18.81 -14.70 -1.18
C ALA A 35 -19.69 -15.15 0.01
N PHE A 36 -19.66 -14.44 1.14
CA PHE A 36 -20.54 -14.74 2.27
C PHE A 36 -22.01 -14.43 2.00
N ASP A 37 -22.33 -13.62 1.00
CA ASP A 37 -23.71 -13.35 0.59
C ASP A 37 -24.22 -14.35 -0.46
N LYS A 38 -23.36 -15.26 -0.95
CA LYS A 38 -23.72 -16.29 -1.93
C LYS A 38 -24.44 -17.49 -1.31
N PRO A 39 -25.21 -18.26 -2.10
CA PRO A 39 -25.78 -19.54 -1.65
C PRO A 39 -24.73 -20.49 -1.08
N ALA A 40 -25.14 -21.37 -0.17
CA ALA A 40 -24.22 -22.25 0.57
C ALA A 40 -23.32 -23.10 -0.35
N ALA A 41 -23.85 -23.59 -1.46
CA ALA A 41 -23.11 -24.40 -2.44
C ALA A 41 -21.98 -23.63 -3.14
N GLU A 42 -22.18 -22.33 -3.43
CA GLU A 42 -21.13 -21.48 -4.02
C GLU A 42 -20.13 -21.03 -2.95
N ARG A 43 -20.63 -20.63 -1.78
CA ARG A 43 -19.81 -20.14 -0.67
C ARG A 43 -18.79 -21.18 -0.21
N SER A 44 -19.18 -22.45 -0.13
CA SER A 44 -18.31 -23.55 0.32
C SER A 44 -17.11 -23.77 -0.62
N VAL A 45 -17.22 -23.36 -1.89
CA VAL A 45 -16.13 -23.44 -2.87
C VAL A 45 -15.32 -22.15 -2.90
N LEU A 46 -15.99 -20.99 -2.88
CA LEU A 46 -15.35 -19.69 -3.05
C LEU A 46 -14.52 -19.26 -1.84
N ALA A 47 -15.01 -19.46 -0.61
CA ALA A 47 -14.31 -18.98 0.58
C ALA A 47 -12.91 -19.64 0.75
N PRO A 48 -12.74 -20.97 0.67
CA PRO A 48 -11.42 -21.58 0.74
C PRO A 48 -10.50 -21.16 -0.42
N TYR A 49 -11.07 -20.94 -1.60
CA TYR A 49 -10.31 -20.48 -2.77
C TYR A 49 -9.72 -19.08 -2.54
N PHE A 50 -10.54 -18.13 -2.06
CA PHE A 50 -10.07 -16.78 -1.74
C PHE A 50 -9.07 -16.77 -0.59
N THR A 51 -9.31 -17.50 0.50
CA THR A 51 -8.33 -17.70 1.59
C THR A 51 -6.97 -18.15 1.05
N GLY A 52 -6.96 -19.13 0.14
CA GLY A 52 -5.74 -19.62 -0.49
C GLY A 52 -5.01 -18.54 -1.30
N MET A 53 -5.75 -17.71 -2.05
CA MET A 53 -5.18 -16.59 -2.79
C MET A 53 -4.59 -15.52 -1.86
N GLU A 54 -5.32 -15.13 -0.81
CA GLU A 54 -4.90 -14.13 0.17
C GLU A 54 -3.57 -14.52 0.82
N TRP A 55 -3.46 -15.76 1.31
CA TRP A 55 -2.24 -16.25 1.94
C TRP A 55 -1.06 -16.33 0.97
N ARG A 56 -1.27 -16.79 -0.27
CA ARG A 56 -0.21 -16.85 -1.28
C ARG A 56 0.29 -15.46 -1.62
N VAL A 57 -0.61 -14.53 -1.91
CA VAL A 57 -0.28 -13.14 -2.23
C VAL A 57 0.48 -12.49 -1.07
N TYR A 58 -0.01 -12.66 0.16
CA TYR A 58 0.63 -12.10 1.34
C TYR A 58 2.05 -12.65 1.58
N LYS A 59 2.22 -13.98 1.55
CA LYS A 59 3.49 -14.62 1.90
C LYS A 59 4.51 -14.63 0.77
N ILE A 60 4.07 -14.80 -0.48
CA ILE A 60 4.95 -15.01 -1.64
C ILE A 60 5.26 -13.68 -2.33
N ILE A 61 4.31 -12.74 -2.38
CA ILE A 61 4.46 -11.49 -3.12
C ILE A 61 4.71 -10.32 -2.18
N LEU A 62 3.75 -9.98 -1.30
CA LEU A 62 3.84 -8.75 -0.51
C LEU A 62 4.99 -8.76 0.49
N THR A 63 5.11 -9.82 1.30
CA THR A 63 6.09 -9.84 2.39
C THR A 63 7.52 -9.75 1.84
N PRO A 64 7.92 -10.54 0.83
CA PRO A 64 9.25 -10.41 0.22
C PRO A 64 9.46 -9.05 -0.44
N ALA A 65 8.46 -8.52 -1.15
CA ALA A 65 8.57 -7.20 -1.78
C ALA A 65 8.74 -6.07 -0.77
N MET A 66 8.02 -6.12 0.35
CA MET A 66 8.20 -5.18 1.47
C MET A 66 9.62 -5.26 2.04
N VAL A 67 10.11 -6.48 2.30
CA VAL A 67 11.48 -6.70 2.83
C VAL A 67 12.52 -6.14 1.86
N ILE A 68 12.41 -6.42 0.56
CA ILE A 68 13.31 -5.88 -0.47
C ILE A 68 13.28 -4.35 -0.46
N THR A 69 12.08 -3.75 -0.40
CA THR A 69 11.90 -2.30 -0.35
C THR A 69 12.63 -1.68 0.84
N TRP A 70 12.44 -2.24 2.04
CA TRP A 70 13.07 -1.76 3.27
C TRP A 70 14.58 -1.96 3.27
N VAL A 71 15.06 -3.16 2.97
CA VAL A 71 16.50 -3.47 2.97
C VAL A 71 17.23 -2.59 1.96
N ALA A 72 16.70 -2.47 0.74
CA ALA A 72 17.31 -1.63 -0.28
C ALA A 72 17.24 -0.13 0.06
N GLY A 73 16.11 0.33 0.62
CA GLY A 73 15.93 1.72 1.05
C GLY A 73 16.87 2.11 2.20
N LEU A 74 16.91 1.30 3.25
CA LEU A 74 17.81 1.49 4.40
C LEU A 74 19.28 1.35 3.98
N GLY A 75 19.60 0.44 3.06
CA GLY A 75 20.93 0.31 2.49
C GLY A 75 21.39 1.59 1.77
N MET A 76 20.50 2.22 0.99
CA MET A 76 20.81 3.51 0.34
C MET A 76 21.01 4.64 1.37
N LEU A 77 20.18 4.68 2.42
CA LEU A 77 20.32 5.65 3.50
C LEU A 77 21.64 5.46 4.27
N GLY A 78 21.97 4.22 4.63
CA GLY A 78 23.23 3.87 5.27
C GLY A 78 24.41 4.31 4.43
N LEU A 79 24.48 3.92 3.16
CA LEU A 79 25.60 4.33 2.29
C LEU A 79 25.77 5.86 2.21
N GLY A 80 24.68 6.63 2.22
CA GLY A 80 24.74 8.10 2.22
C GLY A 80 25.22 8.73 3.53
N LEU A 81 25.26 7.98 4.63
CA LEU A 81 25.79 8.44 5.92
C LEU A 81 27.29 8.13 6.11
N TRP A 82 27.78 7.06 5.49
CA TRP A 82 29.13 6.52 5.75
C TRP A 82 30.10 6.63 4.56
N SER A 83 29.62 6.87 3.34
CA SER A 83 30.46 6.89 2.13
C SER A 83 30.53 8.30 1.53
N ASP A 84 31.76 8.77 1.35
CA ASP A 84 32.03 9.98 0.58
C ASP A 84 31.53 9.81 -0.87
N GLY A 85 30.89 10.86 -1.40
CA GLY A 85 30.32 10.88 -2.76
C GLY A 85 28.94 10.23 -2.91
N VAL A 86 28.31 9.72 -1.85
CA VAL A 86 26.90 9.30 -1.86
C VAL A 86 26.05 10.40 -1.22
N PRO A 87 24.92 10.82 -1.82
CA PRO A 87 24.09 11.86 -1.25
C PRO A 87 23.53 11.46 0.12
N ASN A 88 23.76 12.29 1.14
CA ASN A 88 23.10 12.16 2.42
C ASN A 88 21.64 12.62 2.30
N TYR A 89 20.73 11.65 2.16
CA TYR A 89 19.30 11.92 1.95
C TYR A 89 18.60 12.65 3.11
N PHE A 90 19.18 12.67 4.31
CA PHE A 90 18.65 13.45 5.45
C PHE A 90 19.06 14.92 5.40
N ALA A 91 20.20 15.23 4.80
CA ALA A 91 20.76 16.59 4.73
C ALA A 91 20.52 17.30 3.38
N MET A 92 19.88 16.62 2.43
CA MET A 92 19.61 17.17 1.09
C MET A 92 18.11 17.35 0.83
N GLY A 93 17.80 18.21 -0.15
CA GLY A 93 16.42 18.44 -0.58
C GLY A 93 15.63 19.31 0.40
N THR A 94 14.32 19.09 0.46
CA THR A 94 13.42 19.88 1.32
C THR A 94 13.56 19.45 2.78
N PRO A 95 13.83 20.32 3.75
CA PRO A 95 14.07 19.93 5.15
C PRO A 95 12.96 19.04 5.72
N GLY A 96 13.31 17.84 6.22
CA GLY A 96 12.36 16.91 6.86
C GLY A 96 11.63 15.95 5.92
N TRP A 97 11.80 16.05 4.59
CA TRP A 97 11.12 15.18 3.62
C TRP A 97 11.35 13.69 3.85
N MET A 98 12.60 13.31 4.20
CA MET A 98 12.96 11.92 4.42
C MET A 98 12.32 11.36 5.70
N HIS A 99 12.24 12.15 6.78
CA HIS A 99 11.55 11.75 8.01
C HIS A 99 10.07 11.51 7.76
N LEU A 100 9.40 12.42 7.03
CA LEU A 100 7.99 12.26 6.67
C LEU A 100 7.78 11.03 5.77
N LYS A 101 8.66 10.80 4.78
CA LYS A 101 8.60 9.61 3.92
C LYS A 101 8.72 8.32 4.74
N LEU A 102 9.68 8.25 5.66
CA LEU A 102 9.89 7.08 6.50
C LEU A 102 8.72 6.84 7.45
N LEU A 103 8.16 7.91 8.04
CA LEU A 103 6.95 7.82 8.86
C LEU A 103 5.80 7.18 8.08
N LEU A 104 5.51 7.67 6.87
CA LEU A 104 4.47 7.08 6.01
C LEU A 104 4.78 5.63 5.62
N LEU A 105 6.05 5.29 5.39
CA LEU A 105 6.46 3.93 5.08
C LEU A 105 6.25 2.98 6.27
N VAL A 106 6.53 3.42 7.50
CA VAL A 106 6.23 2.67 8.73
C VAL A 106 4.74 2.46 8.88
N LEU A 107 3.92 3.51 8.67
CA LEU A 107 2.46 3.39 8.72
C LEU A 107 1.92 2.42 7.66
N LEU A 108 2.47 2.45 6.44
CA LEU A 108 2.14 1.48 5.38
C LEU A 108 2.53 0.05 5.76
N SER A 109 3.68 -0.15 6.39
CA SER A 109 4.05 -1.46 6.96
C SER A 109 3.11 -1.90 8.09
N GLY A 110 2.64 -0.96 8.91
CA GLY A 110 1.57 -1.21 9.89
C GLY A 110 0.28 -1.67 9.22
N TYR A 111 -0.14 -1.00 8.15
CA TYR A 111 -1.29 -1.41 7.34
C TYR A 111 -1.10 -2.81 6.72
N HIS A 112 0.09 -3.11 6.18
CA HIS A 112 0.43 -4.45 5.70
C HIS A 112 0.31 -5.51 6.80
N GLY A 113 0.82 -5.23 8.00
CA GLY A 113 0.67 -6.12 9.17
C GLY A 113 -0.79 -6.29 9.59
N TRP A 114 -1.57 -5.20 9.56
CA TRP A 114 -3.00 -5.24 9.87
C TRP A 114 -3.79 -6.09 8.88
N CYS A 115 -3.52 -5.99 7.57
CA CYS A 115 -4.14 -6.86 6.55
C CYS A 115 -3.94 -8.35 6.83
N LYS A 116 -2.78 -8.75 7.37
CA LYS A 116 -2.53 -10.14 7.80
C LYS A 116 -3.54 -10.62 8.83
N THR A 117 -3.98 -9.74 9.73
CA THR A 117 -4.93 -10.09 10.80
C THR A 117 -6.36 -10.29 10.28
N ILE A 118 -6.65 -9.86 9.06
CA ILE A 118 -7.97 -9.98 8.42
C ILE A 118 -8.11 -11.35 7.75
N ILE A 119 -7.06 -11.84 7.09
CA ILE A 119 -7.05 -13.16 6.40
C ILE A 119 -7.63 -14.28 7.27
N PRO A 120 -7.14 -14.55 8.51
CA PRO A 120 -7.68 -15.64 9.33
C PRO A 120 -9.11 -15.38 9.83
N LYS A 121 -9.56 -14.12 9.89
CA LYS A 121 -10.95 -13.79 10.28
C LYS A 121 -11.93 -14.08 9.14
N LEU A 122 -11.51 -13.80 7.91
CA LEU A 122 -12.28 -14.19 6.73
C LEU A 122 -12.30 -15.72 6.59
N GLU A 123 -11.18 -16.40 6.83
CA GLU A 123 -11.09 -17.86 6.82
C GLU A 123 -12.09 -18.55 7.76
N THR A 124 -12.34 -17.98 8.94
CA THR A 124 -13.32 -18.52 9.91
C THR A 124 -14.76 -18.08 9.66
N GLY A 125 -15.03 -17.33 8.57
CA GLY A 125 -16.35 -16.81 8.24
C GLY A 125 -16.79 -15.58 9.06
N ALA A 126 -15.90 -15.05 9.92
CA ALA A 126 -16.17 -13.89 10.77
C ALA A 126 -15.66 -12.60 10.11
N SER A 127 -16.26 -12.22 8.98
CA SER A 127 -15.84 -11.02 8.24
C SER A 127 -15.90 -9.77 9.13
N PRO A 128 -14.76 -9.10 9.42
CA PRO A 128 -14.75 -7.95 10.30
C PRO A 128 -15.34 -6.69 9.65
N TYR A 129 -15.48 -6.70 8.32
CA TYR A 129 -15.92 -5.57 7.52
C TYR A 129 -16.88 -6.03 6.42
N SER A 130 -17.78 -5.13 6.03
CA SER A 130 -18.63 -5.31 4.85
C SER A 130 -17.81 -5.19 3.54
N PRO A 131 -18.31 -5.75 2.41
CA PRO A 131 -17.69 -5.55 1.09
C PRO A 131 -17.43 -4.08 0.75
N TRP A 132 -18.35 -3.19 1.12
CA TRP A 132 -18.21 -1.76 0.88
C TRP A 132 -17.07 -1.14 1.72
N GLN A 133 -16.94 -1.53 3.00
CA GLN A 133 -15.81 -1.09 3.82
C GLN A 133 -14.48 -1.60 3.27
N PHE A 134 -14.41 -2.84 2.80
CA PHE A 134 -13.19 -3.35 2.14
C PHE A 134 -12.84 -2.57 0.87
N ARG A 135 -13.82 -2.10 0.10
CA ARG A 135 -13.56 -1.23 -1.06
C ARG A 135 -12.96 0.11 -0.63
N LEU A 136 -13.41 0.70 0.47
CA LEU A 136 -12.76 1.90 1.00
C LEU A 136 -11.33 1.60 1.48
N LEU A 137 -11.13 0.47 2.15
CA LEU A 137 -9.82 0.03 2.60
C LEU A 137 -8.85 -0.23 1.43
N ASN A 138 -9.36 -0.64 0.27
CA ASN A 138 -8.58 -0.84 -0.96
C ASN A 138 -7.92 0.46 -1.46
N GLU A 139 -8.45 1.61 -1.07
CA GLU A 139 -7.93 2.91 -1.48
C GLU A 139 -6.82 3.44 -0.56
N VAL A 140 -6.66 2.85 0.64
CA VAL A 140 -5.62 3.24 1.60
C VAL A 140 -4.21 3.09 1.00
N PRO A 141 -3.85 1.97 0.34
CA PRO A 141 -2.58 1.88 -0.38
C PRO A 141 -2.43 2.95 -1.47
N THR A 142 -3.51 3.36 -2.14
CA THR A 142 -3.45 4.41 -3.18
C THR A 142 -3.03 5.76 -2.58
N LEU A 143 -3.55 6.10 -1.41
CA LEU A 143 -3.17 7.33 -0.70
C LEU A 143 -1.69 7.32 -0.27
N PHE A 144 -1.22 6.19 0.25
CA PHE A 144 0.20 6.02 0.58
C PHE A 144 1.09 6.12 -0.66
N LEU A 145 0.69 5.48 -1.78
CA LEU A 145 1.43 5.52 -3.04
C LEU A 145 1.62 6.96 -3.52
N VAL A 146 0.53 7.73 -3.59
CA VAL A 146 0.57 9.13 -4.04
C VAL A 146 1.42 9.97 -3.08
N ALA A 147 1.16 9.91 -1.78
CA ALA A 147 1.91 10.71 -0.81
C ALA A 147 3.42 10.40 -0.83
N ILE A 148 3.79 9.11 -0.75
CA ILE A 148 5.19 8.67 -0.73
C ILE A 148 5.90 9.01 -2.05
N ALA A 149 5.25 8.83 -3.20
CA ALA A 149 5.84 9.15 -4.50
C ALA A 149 6.12 10.66 -4.66
N PHE A 150 5.15 11.51 -4.32
CA PHE A 150 5.31 12.96 -4.40
C PHE A 150 6.38 13.47 -3.42
N ILE A 151 6.38 12.98 -2.17
CA ILE A 151 7.44 13.30 -1.21
C ILE A 151 8.79 12.84 -1.74
N ALA A 152 8.89 11.64 -2.32
CA ALA A 152 10.16 11.12 -2.81
C ALA A 152 10.73 11.91 -3.99
N VAL A 153 9.88 12.36 -4.91
CA VAL A 153 10.31 13.10 -6.11
C VAL A 153 10.57 14.57 -5.79
N LEU A 154 9.59 15.27 -5.23
CA LEU A 154 9.68 16.72 -4.95
C LEU A 154 10.54 17.02 -3.72
N GLY A 155 10.50 16.15 -2.71
CA GLY A 155 11.31 16.31 -1.50
C GLY A 155 12.79 16.23 -1.85
N LYS A 156 13.16 15.24 -2.67
CA LYS A 156 14.52 15.06 -3.18
C LYS A 156 15.00 16.26 -4.01
N SER A 157 14.15 16.87 -4.84
CA SER A 157 14.52 18.02 -5.68
C SER A 157 14.56 19.36 -4.92
N GLY A 158 14.15 19.40 -3.65
CA GLY A 158 14.07 20.65 -2.88
C GLY A 158 12.83 21.50 -3.20
N GLN A 159 11.86 20.95 -3.94
CA GLN A 159 10.69 21.68 -4.44
C GLN A 159 9.39 21.29 -3.72
N LEU A 160 9.47 20.49 -2.64
CA LEU A 160 8.29 20.03 -1.93
C LEU A 160 7.69 21.18 -1.10
N ASN A 161 6.42 21.47 -1.36
CA ASN A 161 5.60 22.30 -0.50
C ASN A 161 4.64 21.42 0.31
N TYR A 162 4.80 21.39 1.64
CA TYR A 162 4.01 20.54 2.52
C TYR A 162 2.51 20.88 2.52
N LEU A 163 2.16 22.17 2.38
CA LEU A 163 0.77 22.58 2.30
C LEU A 163 0.12 22.04 1.01
N TYR A 164 0.78 22.17 -0.13
CA TYR A 164 0.27 21.64 -1.40
C TYR A 164 0.23 20.11 -1.41
N LEU A 165 1.17 19.44 -0.74
CA LEU A 165 1.11 17.99 -0.56
C LEU A 165 -0.16 17.59 0.20
N VAL A 166 -0.43 18.21 1.36
CA VAL A 166 -1.59 17.89 2.19
C VAL A 166 -2.90 18.20 1.46
N LEU A 167 -2.99 19.36 0.81
CA LEU A 167 -4.16 19.73 0.01
C LEU A 167 -4.35 18.78 -1.17
N GLY A 168 -3.28 18.44 -1.89
CA GLY A 168 -3.32 17.53 -3.03
C GLY A 168 -3.77 16.13 -2.64
N VAL A 169 -3.18 15.55 -1.59
CA VAL A 169 -3.58 14.24 -1.06
C VAL A 169 -5.01 14.27 -0.53
N GLY A 170 -5.41 15.33 0.16
CA GLY A 170 -6.78 15.51 0.67
C GLY A 170 -7.82 15.62 -0.45
N LEU A 171 -7.54 16.40 -1.49
CA LEU A 171 -8.39 16.50 -2.69
C LEU A 171 -8.49 15.14 -3.39
N PHE A 172 -7.38 14.44 -3.55
CA PHE A 172 -7.34 13.10 -4.16
C PHE A 172 -8.15 12.08 -3.35
N ALA A 173 -8.00 12.07 -2.03
CA ALA A 173 -8.83 11.24 -1.14
C ALA A 173 -10.32 11.58 -1.26
N GLY A 174 -10.66 12.87 -1.34
CA GLY A 174 -12.03 13.34 -1.57
C GLY A 174 -12.60 12.86 -2.90
N MET A 175 -11.82 12.89 -3.98
CA MET A 175 -12.24 12.38 -5.30
C MET A 175 -12.50 10.88 -5.26
N ILE A 176 -11.59 10.10 -4.66
CA ILE A 176 -11.77 8.65 -4.47
C ILE A 176 -13.05 8.36 -3.69
N TYR A 177 -13.24 9.04 -2.55
CA TYR A 177 -14.41 8.83 -1.71
C TYR A 177 -15.72 9.14 -2.45
N ARG A 178 -15.75 10.25 -3.21
CA ARG A 178 -16.92 10.61 -4.03
C ARG A 178 -17.19 9.58 -5.12
N GLY A 179 -16.14 9.07 -5.78
CA GLY A 179 -16.24 7.99 -6.76
C GLY A 179 -16.81 6.71 -6.15
N ALA A 180 -16.27 6.27 -5.02
CA ALA A 180 -16.74 5.09 -4.29
C ALA A 180 -18.21 5.23 -3.86
N ARG A 181 -18.62 6.41 -3.37
CA ARG A 181 -20.00 6.69 -2.96
C ARG A 181 -20.96 6.75 -4.17
N ALA A 182 -20.54 7.35 -5.27
CA ALA A 182 -21.34 7.40 -6.50
C ALA A 182 -21.57 6.00 -7.07
N TYR A 183 -20.54 5.15 -7.08
CA TYR A 183 -20.63 3.75 -7.49
C TYR A 183 -21.62 2.96 -6.60
N ALA A 184 -21.51 3.10 -5.28
CA ALA A 184 -22.42 2.46 -4.33
C ALA A 184 -23.89 2.87 -4.57
N LYS A 185 -24.14 4.17 -4.81
CA LYS A 185 -25.50 4.67 -5.11
C LYS A 185 -26.05 4.15 -6.43
N ARG A 186 -25.21 3.97 -7.46
CA ARG A 186 -25.63 3.39 -8.75
C ARG A 186 -26.03 1.93 -8.61
N ARG A 187 -25.22 1.13 -7.91
CA ARG A 187 -25.52 -0.29 -7.65
C ARG A 187 -26.82 -0.48 -6.86
N ALA A 188 -27.11 0.38 -5.90
CA ALA A 188 -28.36 0.34 -5.14
C ALA A 188 -29.61 0.72 -5.97
N ARG A 189 -29.44 1.30 -7.16
CA ARG A 189 -30.54 1.60 -8.10
C ARG A 189 -30.77 0.48 -9.13
N GLU A 190 -29.78 -0.40 -9.28
CA GLU A 190 -29.77 -1.52 -10.24
C GLU A 190 -30.12 -2.86 -9.58
N ALA A 191 -30.23 -2.89 -8.25
CA ALA A 191 -30.64 -4.05 -7.44
C ALA A 191 -32.07 -3.86 -6.95
#